data_AF-A0A554WCV9-F1
#
_entry.id   AF-A0A554WCV9-F1
#
_cell.length_a   1.000
_cell.length_b   1.000
_cell.length_c   1.000
_cell.angle_alpha   90.00
_cell.angle_beta   90.00
_cell.angle_gamma   90.00
#
_symmetry.space_group_name_H-M   'P 1'
#
loop_
_entity.id
_entity.type
_entity.pdbx_description
1 polymer ?
#
loop_
_entity_poly.entity_id
_entity_poly.type
_entity_poly.pdbx_seq_one_letter_code
_entity_poly.pdbx_strand_id
1 'polypeptide(L)'
;MGGAVLAAALVAAVPALAQGGKIWRCGNEYTNNPGADPAARGCREVLGGNLTIVEGTRPAPPPGAAAAAGSSAGAGSGAANGAARTPAERVTPDQQRQRDLEARRILEQELRRAQERLEQARAEWAQAQAARPAGTRGEAASGSARADELRARVERAEADVAALRRELARLPAADAR
;
A
#
# COMPACT_ATOMS: atom_id res chain seq x y z
N MET A 1 -36.12 -45.60 27.59
CA MET A 1 -34.85 -46.04 28.22
C MET A 1 -33.72 -45.85 27.21
N GLY A 2 -32.67 -45.11 27.61
CA GLY A 2 -31.41 -44.95 26.87
C GLY A 2 -31.46 -43.89 25.77
N GLY A 3 -30.63 -42.85 25.72
CA GLY A 3 -29.41 -42.54 26.46
C GLY A 3 -28.53 -41.71 25.51
N ALA A 4 -28.30 -40.45 25.84
CA ALA A 4 -27.54 -39.48 25.05
C ALA A 4 -26.03 -39.79 25.04
N VAL A 5 -25.34 -39.53 23.93
CA VAL A 5 -23.91 -39.23 23.93
C VAL A 5 -23.61 -38.18 22.86
N LEU A 6 -23.57 -36.90 23.27
CA LEU A 6 -22.91 -35.83 22.53
C LEU A 6 -21.43 -35.86 22.92
N ALA A 7 -20.55 -36.26 21.99
CA ALA A 7 -19.11 -36.16 22.16
C ALA A 7 -18.65 -34.72 21.86
N ALA A 8 -18.38 -33.94 22.90
CA ALA A 8 -17.80 -32.61 22.78
C ALA A 8 -16.28 -32.70 22.60
N ALA A 9 -15.79 -32.44 21.39
CA ALA A 9 -14.37 -32.29 21.11
C ALA A 9 -13.90 -30.88 21.57
N LEU A 10 -13.25 -30.82 22.72
CA LEU A 10 -12.56 -29.62 23.22
C LEU A 10 -11.26 -29.41 22.43
N VAL A 11 -11.32 -28.55 21.41
CA VAL A 11 -10.11 -28.01 20.77
C VAL A 11 -9.53 -26.95 21.71
N ALA A 12 -8.43 -27.29 22.38
CA ALA A 12 -7.67 -26.34 23.18
C ALA A 12 -6.99 -25.33 22.24
N ALA A 13 -7.55 -24.12 22.17
CA ALA A 13 -6.92 -22.99 21.50
C ALA A 13 -5.75 -22.50 22.35
N VAL A 14 -4.52 -22.73 21.86
CA VAL A 14 -3.31 -22.16 22.45
C VAL A 14 -3.29 -20.65 22.20
N PRO A 15 -3.24 -19.80 23.24
CA PRO A 15 -3.10 -18.35 23.02
C PRO A 15 -1.68 -18.07 22.52
N ALA A 16 -1.57 -17.63 21.27
CA ALA A 16 -0.34 -17.03 20.74
C ALA A 16 -0.12 -15.68 21.43
N LEU A 17 0.69 -15.68 22.49
CA LEU A 17 1.14 -14.46 23.14
C LEU A 17 2.09 -13.71 22.18
N ALA A 18 1.59 -12.62 21.61
CA ALA A 18 2.42 -11.68 20.84
C ALA A 18 3.36 -10.96 21.81
N GLN A 19 4.62 -11.40 21.88
CA GLN A 19 5.66 -10.78 22.68
C GLN A 19 6.08 -9.47 22.01
N GLY A 20 6.08 -8.36 22.77
CA GLY A 20 6.69 -7.09 22.34
C GLY A 20 8.12 -7.34 21.83
N GLY A 21 8.38 -6.91 20.59
CA GLY A 21 9.39 -7.48 19.69
C GLY A 21 10.84 -7.35 20.19
N LYS A 22 11.33 -8.43 20.82
CA LYS A 22 12.76 -8.63 21.07
C LYS A 22 13.44 -9.06 19.77
N ILE A 23 14.43 -8.30 19.32
CA ILE A 23 15.23 -8.62 18.13
C ILE A 23 16.45 -9.41 18.56
N TRP A 24 16.72 -10.50 17.84
CA TRP A 24 17.84 -11.39 18.08
C TRP A 24 18.79 -11.34 16.90
N ARG A 25 20.10 -11.27 17.19
CA ARG A 25 21.16 -11.42 16.18
C ARG A 25 21.78 -12.80 16.29
N CYS A 26 21.51 -13.64 15.30
CA CYS A 26 22.09 -14.98 15.17
C CYS A 26 23.23 -14.92 14.13
N GLY A 27 24.42 -14.49 14.54
CA GLY A 27 25.55 -14.25 13.62
C GLY A 27 25.33 -13.02 12.73
N ASN A 28 24.88 -13.20 11.48
CA ASN A 28 24.61 -12.11 10.53
C ASN A 28 23.11 -11.85 10.29
N GLU A 29 22.23 -12.69 10.82
CA GLU A 29 20.78 -12.58 10.66
C GLU A 29 20.15 -11.87 11.85
N TYR A 30 19.24 -10.92 11.58
CA TYR A 30 18.37 -10.29 12.57
C TYR A 30 16.98 -10.91 12.46
N THR A 31 16.47 -11.44 13.56
CA THR A 31 15.16 -12.11 13.58
C THR A 31 14.35 -11.70 14.80
N ASN A 32 13.03 -11.64 14.61
CA ASN A 32 12.05 -11.45 15.68
C ASN A 32 11.60 -12.78 16.30
N ASN A 33 12.01 -13.91 15.72
CA ASN A 33 11.62 -15.25 16.18
C ASN A 33 12.83 -16.21 16.12
N PRO A 34 13.71 -16.22 17.14
CA PRO A 34 14.90 -17.06 17.13
C PRO A 34 14.61 -18.56 17.36
N GLY A 35 13.35 -18.93 17.64
CA GLY A 35 12.93 -20.29 17.97
C GLY A 35 12.96 -20.58 19.48
N ALA A 36 12.78 -21.85 19.87
CA ALA A 36 12.63 -22.26 21.27
C ALA A 36 13.92 -22.14 22.11
N ASP A 37 15.10 -22.23 21.49
CA ASP A 37 16.39 -22.05 22.16
C ASP A 37 17.31 -21.09 21.37
N PRO A 38 17.23 -19.77 21.63
CA PRO A 38 18.08 -18.79 20.98
C PRO A 38 19.56 -18.93 21.36
N ALA A 39 19.87 -19.35 22.60
CA ALA A 39 21.23 -19.41 23.10
C ALA A 39 22.02 -20.56 22.46
N ALA A 40 21.41 -21.73 22.30
CA ALA A 40 22.02 -22.86 21.58
C ALA A 40 22.30 -22.56 20.10
N ARG A 41 21.55 -21.64 19.50
CA ARG A 41 21.75 -21.15 18.12
C ARG A 41 22.75 -19.99 18.02
N GLY A 42 23.35 -19.56 19.13
CA GLY A 42 24.27 -18.42 19.16
C GLY A 42 23.59 -17.08 18.91
N CYS A 43 22.28 -16.98 19.11
CA CYS A 43 21.52 -15.75 18.98
C CYS A 43 21.67 -14.89 20.23
N ARG A 44 22.03 -13.61 20.05
CA ARG A 44 22.10 -12.63 21.15
C ARG A 44 20.96 -11.62 21.02
N GLU A 45 20.32 -11.32 22.15
CA GLU A 45 19.30 -10.27 22.21
C GLU A 45 19.97 -8.91 21.96
N VAL A 46 19.50 -8.17 20.97
CA VAL A 46 20.00 -6.84 20.63
C VAL A 46 19.02 -5.81 21.18
N LEU A 47 19.31 -5.32 22.38
CA LEU A 47 18.58 -4.24 23.03
C LEU A 47 19.33 -2.92 22.82
N GLY A 48 18.78 -2.03 22.00
CA GLY A 48 19.12 -0.60 22.04
C GLY A 48 20.35 -0.12 21.26
N GLY A 49 20.65 -0.66 20.08
CA GLY A 49 21.66 -0.07 19.17
C GLY A 49 21.08 0.24 17.79
N ASN A 50 20.96 1.53 17.42
CA ASN A 50 20.64 2.08 16.09
C ASN A 50 19.61 1.32 15.22
N LEU A 51 18.63 0.63 15.83
CA LEU A 51 17.57 -0.07 15.12
C LEU A 51 16.26 0.71 15.32
N THR A 52 15.77 1.31 14.24
CA THR A 52 14.47 1.98 14.25
C THR A 52 13.39 0.93 14.06
N ILE A 53 12.68 0.60 15.13
CA ILE A 53 11.56 -0.33 15.09
C ILE A 53 10.35 0.43 14.52
N VAL A 54 9.97 0.14 13.28
CA VAL A 54 8.70 0.60 12.72
C VAL A 54 7.65 -0.44 13.09
N GLU A 55 6.82 -0.12 14.10
CA GLU A 55 5.68 -0.96 14.46
C GLU A 55 4.73 -1.06 13.27
N GLY A 56 4.47 -2.28 12.79
CA GLY A 56 3.50 -2.50 11.73
C GLY A 56 2.09 -2.13 12.20
N THR A 57 1.33 -1.42 11.37
CA THR A 57 -0.07 -1.07 11.67
C THR A 57 -0.90 -2.35 11.76
N ARG A 58 -1.32 -2.71 12.97
CA ARG A 58 -2.27 -3.81 13.19
C ARG A 58 -3.68 -3.34 12.81
N PRO A 59 -4.36 -3.98 11.85
CA PRO A 59 -5.77 -3.68 11.59
C PRO A 59 -6.59 -3.94 12.85
N ALA A 60 -7.42 -2.99 13.24
CA ALA A 60 -8.38 -3.21 14.33
C ALA A 60 -9.31 -4.38 13.96
N PRO A 61 -9.60 -5.31 14.89
CA PRO A 61 -10.57 -6.36 14.63
C PRO A 61 -11.96 -5.76 14.35
N PRO A 62 -12.77 -6.37 13.48
CA PRO A 62 -14.11 -5.87 13.16
C PRO A 62 -14.98 -5.81 14.43
N PRO A 63 -15.86 -4.79 14.57
CA PRO A 63 -16.69 -4.63 15.75
C PRO A 63 -17.75 -5.75 15.80
N GLY A 64 -17.58 -6.72 16.70
CA GLY A 64 -18.54 -7.83 16.80
C GLY A 64 -18.32 -8.91 17.86
N ALA A 65 -17.29 -8.83 18.72
CA ALA A 65 -17.14 -9.78 19.83
C ALA A 65 -17.23 -9.03 21.16
N ALA A 66 -18.43 -9.03 21.74
CA ALA A 66 -18.67 -8.55 23.09
C ALA A 66 -18.07 -9.51 24.12
N ALA A 67 -17.21 -9.01 24.99
CA ALA A 67 -17.07 -9.46 26.37
C ALA A 67 -16.77 -8.24 27.25
N ALA A 68 -17.63 -8.03 28.24
CA ALA A 68 -17.71 -6.84 29.07
C ALA A 68 -16.61 -6.79 30.13
N ALA A 69 -16.04 -5.60 30.38
CA ALA A 69 -15.91 -4.98 31.70
C ALA A 69 -15.14 -3.65 31.62
N GLY A 70 -15.68 -2.60 32.26
CA GLY A 70 -14.90 -1.47 32.78
C GLY A 70 -15.01 -0.15 32.02
N SER A 71 -16.03 0.64 32.37
CA SER A 71 -16.19 2.05 31.99
C SER A 71 -15.01 2.92 32.45
N SER A 72 -14.46 3.75 31.56
CA SER A 72 -14.14 5.16 31.88
C SER A 72 -14.00 6.01 30.60
N ALA A 73 -14.83 7.04 30.55
CA ALA A 73 -14.75 8.32 29.86
C ALA A 73 -13.76 8.53 28.69
N GLY A 74 -14.33 8.85 27.52
CA GLY A 74 -14.05 10.11 26.83
C GLY A 74 -12.78 10.26 25.98
N ALA A 75 -12.97 10.82 24.79
CA ALA A 75 -12.00 11.36 23.85
C ALA A 75 -11.40 10.35 22.84
N GLY A 76 -12.04 10.29 21.67
CA GLY A 76 -11.38 9.86 20.45
C GLY A 76 -10.28 10.84 20.08
N SER A 77 -9.06 10.34 19.95
CA SER A 77 -7.98 10.85 19.08
C SER A 77 -6.83 9.85 19.21
N GLY A 78 -6.39 9.29 18.09
CA GLY A 78 -5.32 8.30 18.05
C GLY A 78 -4.08 8.77 18.81
N ALA A 79 -3.70 8.01 19.83
CA ALA A 79 -2.44 8.16 20.53
C ALA A 79 -1.31 7.65 19.63
N ALA A 80 -0.82 8.52 18.75
CA ALA A 80 0.53 8.42 18.23
C ALA A 80 1.49 8.65 19.41
N ASN A 81 2.37 7.68 19.69
CA ASN A 81 3.39 7.78 20.73
C ASN A 81 4.22 9.06 20.53
N GLY A 82 4.04 10.00 21.46
CA GLY A 82 4.78 11.24 21.52
C GLY A 82 6.18 11.02 22.06
N ALA A 83 7.16 10.83 21.17
CA ALA A 83 8.32 11.71 21.28
C ALA A 83 7.76 13.12 21.06
N ALA A 84 7.91 14.00 22.05
CA ALA A 84 7.42 15.37 21.96
C ALA A 84 8.05 16.03 20.74
N ARG A 85 7.36 15.96 19.58
CA ARG A 85 7.70 16.73 18.38
C ARG A 85 7.72 18.17 18.85
N THR A 86 8.92 18.74 18.89
CA THR A 86 9.10 20.12 19.30
C THR A 86 8.17 20.98 18.42
N PRO A 87 7.61 22.09 18.90
CA PRO A 87 6.72 22.94 18.10
C PRO A 87 7.33 23.38 16.75
N ALA A 88 8.67 23.35 16.64
CA ALA A 88 9.44 23.61 15.44
C ALA A 88 9.35 22.52 14.34
N GLU A 89 8.81 21.34 14.67
CA GLU A 89 8.75 20.17 13.78
C GLU A 89 7.34 19.92 13.20
N ARG A 90 6.40 20.83 13.50
CA ARG A 90 5.05 20.84 12.93
C ARG A 90 5.07 21.69 11.67
N VAL A 91 4.60 21.10 10.56
CA VAL A 91 4.34 21.84 9.33
C VAL A 91 3.26 22.88 9.62
N THR A 92 3.55 24.15 9.33
CA THR A 92 2.55 25.20 9.53
C THR A 92 1.42 25.06 8.49
N PRO A 93 0.20 25.55 8.78
CA PRO A 93 -0.89 25.52 7.81
C PRO A 93 -0.50 26.18 6.47
N ASP A 94 0.30 27.24 6.51
CA ASP A 94 0.78 27.95 5.32
C ASP A 94 1.75 27.09 4.50
N GLN A 95 2.68 26.40 5.15
CA GLN A 95 3.58 25.44 4.49
C GLN A 95 2.81 24.26 3.90
N GLN A 96 1.74 23.80 4.56
CA GLN A 96 0.88 22.75 4.02
C GLN A 96 0.17 23.21 2.75
N ARG A 97 -0.41 24.42 2.75
CA ARG A 97 -1.05 24.99 1.56
C ARG A 97 -0.06 25.16 0.41
N GLN A 98 1.16 25.62 0.68
CA GLN A 98 2.22 25.71 -0.33
C GLN A 98 2.58 24.35 -0.95
N ARG A 99 2.71 23.30 -0.13
CA ARG A 99 2.97 21.94 -0.59
C ARG A 99 1.82 21.39 -1.44
N ASP A 100 0.57 21.65 -1.03
CA ASP A 100 -0.62 21.20 -1.76
C ASP A 100 -0.71 21.90 -3.14
N LEU A 101 -0.41 23.21 -3.21
CA LEU A 101 -0.34 23.96 -4.47
C LEU A 101 0.79 23.46 -5.38
N GLU A 102 1.96 23.16 -4.82
CA GLU A 102 3.08 22.61 -5.58
C GLU A 102 2.76 21.22 -6.12
N ALA A 103 2.20 20.33 -5.29
CA ALA A 103 1.77 19.00 -5.68
C ALA A 103 0.76 19.06 -6.83
N ARG A 104 -0.24 19.96 -6.74
CA ARG A 104 -1.20 20.19 -7.82
C ARG A 104 -0.50 20.65 -9.10
N ARG A 105 0.40 21.63 -9.02
CA ARG A 105 1.15 22.13 -10.18
C ARG A 105 1.98 21.04 -10.87
N ILE A 106 2.57 20.14 -10.09
CA ILE A 106 3.35 19.01 -10.61
C ILE A 106 2.42 18.02 -11.32
N LEU A 107 1.33 17.61 -10.67
CA LEU A 107 0.37 16.68 -11.28
C LEU A 107 -0.28 17.25 -12.55
N GLU A 108 -0.54 18.55 -12.62
CA GLU A 108 -1.05 19.20 -13.83
C GLU A 108 -0.02 19.19 -14.97
N GLN A 109 1.28 19.35 -14.67
CA GLN A 109 2.35 19.20 -15.67
C GLN A 109 2.47 17.77 -16.17
N GLU A 110 2.44 16.79 -15.25
CA GLU A 110 2.48 15.37 -15.59
C GLU A 110 1.25 14.96 -16.41
N LEU A 111 0.07 15.51 -16.09
CA LEU A 111 -1.14 15.29 -16.87
C LEU A 111 -0.98 15.76 -18.32
N ARG A 112 -0.40 16.95 -18.55
CA ARG A 112 -0.14 17.45 -19.91
C ARG A 112 0.79 16.52 -20.67
N ARG A 113 1.91 16.10 -20.06
CA ARG A 113 2.85 15.14 -20.66
C ARG A 113 2.19 13.79 -20.95
N ALA A 114 1.31 13.31 -20.07
CA ALA A 114 0.57 12.07 -20.28
C ALA A 114 -0.44 12.20 -21.44
N GLN A 115 -1.09 13.36 -21.58
CA GLN A 115 -1.97 13.66 -22.71
C GLN A 115 -1.20 13.68 -24.03
N GLU A 116 -0.02 14.32 -24.08
CA GLU A 116 0.85 14.30 -25.25
C GLU A 116 1.27 12.87 -25.64
N ARG A 117 1.65 12.03 -24.65
CA ARG A 117 1.95 10.61 -24.89
C ARG A 117 0.75 9.84 -25.45
N LEU A 118 -0.46 10.12 -24.95
CA LEU A 118 -1.69 9.52 -25.46
C LEU A 118 -1.97 9.92 -26.91
N GLU A 119 -1.79 11.20 -27.25
CA GLU A 119 -1.94 11.68 -28.62
C GLU A 119 -0.95 11.02 -29.57
N GLN A 120 0.32 10.90 -29.16
CA GLN A 120 1.35 10.18 -29.92
C GLN A 120 0.97 8.71 -30.13
N ALA A 121 0.57 7.99 -29.08
CA ALA A 121 0.15 6.59 -29.19
C ALA A 121 -1.06 6.41 -30.12
N ARG A 122 -2.03 7.35 -30.07
CA ARG A 122 -3.19 7.36 -30.98
C ARG A 122 -2.78 7.64 -32.43
N ALA A 123 -1.81 8.53 -32.65
CA ALA A 123 -1.28 8.81 -33.97
C ALA A 123 -0.54 7.59 -34.55
N GLU A 124 0.30 6.91 -33.76
CA GLU A 124 0.96 5.65 -34.14
C GLU A 124 -0.07 4.57 -34.51
N TRP A 125 -1.12 4.42 -33.69
CA TRP A 125 -2.22 3.49 -33.96
C TRP A 125 -2.95 3.84 -35.27
N ALA A 126 -3.28 5.11 -35.50
CA ALA A 126 -3.94 5.57 -36.72
C ALA A 126 -3.08 5.32 -37.97
N GLN A 127 -1.78 5.61 -37.90
CA GLN A 127 -0.82 5.35 -38.98
C GLN A 127 -0.72 3.85 -39.27
N ALA A 128 -0.64 3.01 -38.25
CA ALA A 128 -0.59 1.55 -38.42
C ALA A 128 -1.87 0.97 -39.02
N GLN A 129 -3.04 1.53 -38.69
CA GLN A 129 -4.30 1.14 -39.32
C GLN A 129 -4.37 1.52 -40.80
N ALA A 130 -3.86 2.72 -41.16
CA ALA A 130 -3.81 3.16 -42.55
C ALA A 130 -2.81 2.35 -43.40
N ALA A 131 -1.70 1.91 -42.80
CA ALA A 131 -0.64 1.15 -43.48
C ALA A 131 -0.93 -0.35 -43.60
N ARG A 132 -2.11 -0.84 -43.19
CA ARG A 132 -2.42 -2.28 -43.13
C ARG A 132 -2.32 -2.93 -44.53
N PRO A 133 -1.30 -3.76 -44.80
CA PRO A 133 -1.08 -4.29 -46.14
C PRO A 133 -2.05 -5.44 -46.44
N ALA A 134 -2.43 -5.59 -47.71
CA ALA A 134 -3.07 -6.81 -48.22
C ALA A 134 -2.03 -7.93 -48.35
N GLY A 135 -1.54 -8.40 -47.20
CA GLY A 135 -0.47 -9.39 -47.11
C GLY A 135 -0.97 -10.84 -47.18
N THR A 136 -0.01 -11.75 -47.39
CA THR A 136 -0.18 -13.20 -47.30
C THR A 136 -0.54 -13.65 -45.87
N ARG A 137 -1.01 -14.89 -45.69
CA ARG A 137 -1.55 -15.37 -44.39
C ARG A 137 -0.58 -15.23 -43.21
N GLY A 138 0.73 -15.37 -43.43
CA GLY A 138 1.76 -15.18 -42.39
C GLY A 138 1.95 -13.70 -42.02
N GLU A 139 1.92 -12.81 -43.01
CA GLU A 139 1.99 -11.36 -42.80
C GLU A 139 0.76 -10.86 -42.05
N ALA A 140 -0.42 -11.42 -42.33
CA ALA A 140 -1.66 -11.13 -41.60
C ALA A 140 -1.57 -11.45 -40.10
N ALA A 141 -0.97 -12.59 -39.72
CA ALA A 141 -0.77 -12.95 -38.31
C ALA A 141 0.24 -12.03 -37.60
N SER A 142 1.30 -11.61 -38.30
CA SER A 142 2.24 -10.62 -37.76
C SER A 142 1.60 -9.22 -37.61
N GLY A 143 0.66 -8.90 -38.50
CA GLY A 143 -0.08 -7.64 -38.48
C GLY A 143 -1.05 -7.55 -37.30
N SER A 144 -1.70 -8.65 -36.91
CA SER A 144 -2.57 -8.66 -35.72
C SER A 144 -1.77 -8.46 -34.43
N ALA A 145 -0.65 -9.17 -34.25
CA ALA A 145 0.17 -9.02 -33.05
C ALA A 145 0.72 -7.59 -32.88
N ARG A 146 1.17 -6.94 -33.97
CA ARG A 146 1.58 -5.53 -33.94
C ARG A 146 0.42 -4.60 -33.61
N ALA A 147 -0.77 -4.89 -34.16
CA ALA A 147 -1.95 -4.09 -33.88
C ALA A 147 -2.37 -4.20 -32.41
N ASP A 148 -2.30 -5.40 -31.83
CA ASP A 148 -2.61 -5.63 -30.42
C ASP A 148 -1.61 -4.89 -29.50
N GLU A 149 -0.32 -4.90 -29.83
CA GLU A 149 0.69 -4.12 -29.08
C GLU A 149 0.42 -2.61 -29.14
N LEU A 150 0.12 -2.05 -30.32
CA LEU A 150 -0.19 -0.63 -30.46
C LEU A 150 -1.48 -0.25 -29.72
N ARG A 151 -2.51 -1.11 -29.76
CA ARG A 151 -3.72 -0.91 -28.97
C ARG A 151 -3.42 -0.94 -27.47
N ALA A 152 -2.63 -1.91 -27.02
CA ALA A 152 -2.22 -2.01 -25.62
C ALA A 152 -1.40 -0.78 -25.17
N ARG A 153 -0.62 -0.15 -26.05
CA ARG A 153 0.06 1.12 -25.77
C ARG A 153 -0.93 2.27 -25.57
N VAL A 154 -1.94 2.38 -26.41
CA VAL A 154 -3.02 3.38 -26.26
C VAL A 154 -3.75 3.17 -24.94
N GLU A 155 -4.17 1.94 -24.64
CA GLU A 155 -4.90 1.61 -23.40
C GLU A 155 -4.08 1.94 -22.14
N ARG A 156 -2.77 1.64 -22.14
CA ARG A 156 -1.86 2.05 -21.06
C ARG A 156 -1.77 3.57 -20.90
N ALA A 157 -1.64 4.31 -22.00
CA ALA A 157 -1.59 5.77 -21.96
C ALA A 157 -2.93 6.39 -21.48
N GLU A 158 -4.07 5.80 -21.85
CA GLU A 158 -5.38 6.22 -21.34
C GLU A 158 -5.52 5.95 -19.84
N ALA A 159 -5.03 4.81 -19.37
CA ALA A 159 -5.00 4.47 -17.96
C ALA A 159 -4.13 5.44 -17.14
N ASP A 160 -2.96 5.85 -17.65
CA ASP A 160 -2.09 6.85 -17.03
C ASP A 160 -2.82 8.20 -16.87
N VAL A 161 -3.46 8.68 -17.93
CA VAL A 161 -4.23 9.94 -17.91
C VAL A 161 -5.39 9.84 -16.92
N ALA A 162 -6.11 8.73 -16.90
CA ALA A 162 -7.21 8.52 -15.96
C ALA A 162 -6.71 8.45 -14.51
N ALA A 163 -5.56 7.83 -14.25
CA ALA A 163 -4.95 7.78 -12.93
C ALA A 163 -4.55 9.18 -12.44
N LEU A 164 -3.84 9.96 -13.25
CA LEU A 164 -3.44 11.32 -12.90
C LEU A 164 -4.64 12.24 -12.63
N ARG A 165 -5.72 12.09 -13.41
CA ARG A 165 -6.98 12.82 -13.16
C ARG A 165 -7.62 12.46 -11.82
N ARG A 166 -7.58 11.19 -11.43
CA ARG A 166 -8.08 10.77 -10.10
C ARG A 166 -7.21 11.33 -8.99
N GLU A 167 -5.89 11.33 -9.14
CA GLU A 167 -4.99 11.91 -8.14
C GLU A 167 -5.19 13.43 -7.99
N LEU A 168 -5.39 14.16 -9.09
CA LEU A 168 -5.79 15.57 -9.05
C LEU A 168 -7.12 15.78 -8.32
N ALA A 169 -8.11 14.90 -8.54
CA ALA A 169 -9.41 14.98 -7.86
C ALA A 169 -9.35 14.63 -6.36
N ARG A 170 -8.33 13.88 -5.92
CA ARG A 170 -8.10 13.58 -4.49
C ARG A 170 -7.52 14.76 -3.73
N LEU A 171 -6.80 15.67 -4.41
CA LEU A 171 -6.25 16.85 -3.76
C LEU A 171 -7.40 17.72 -3.23
N PRO A 172 -7.27 18.29 -2.02
CA PRO A 172 -8.29 19.19 -1.50
C PRO A 172 -8.52 20.33 -2.48
N ALA A 173 -9.78 20.67 -2.73
CA ALA A 173 -10.10 21.89 -3.45
C ALA A 173 -9.42 23.05 -2.71
N ALA A 174 -8.85 23.99 -3.47
CA ALA A 174 -8.05 25.09 -2.92
C ALA A 174 -8.79 25.90 -1.82
N ASP A 175 -10.12 25.80 -1.77
CA ASP A 175 -11.02 26.52 -0.88
C ASP A 175 -11.61 25.67 0.26
N ALA A 176 -11.27 24.38 0.40
CA ALA A 176 -11.97 23.46 1.29
C ALA A 176 -11.37 23.29 2.70
N ARG A 177 -10.51 24.20 3.18
CA ARG A 177 -9.91 24.12 4.52
C ARG A 177 -9.72 25.48 5.19
#